data_AF-A0A2V8TX42-F1
#
_entry.id   AF-A0A2V8TX42-F1
#
_cell.length_a   1.000
_cell.length_b   1.000
_cell.length_c   1.000
_cell.angle_alpha   90.00
_cell.angle_beta   90.00
_cell.angle_gamma   90.00
#
_symmetry.space_group_name_H-M   'P 1'
#
loop_
_entity.id
_entity.type
_entity.pdbx_description
1 polymer ?
#
loop_
_entity_poly.entity_id
_entity_poly.type
_entity_poly.pdbx_seq_one_letter_code
_entity_poly.pdbx_strand_id
1 'polypeptide(L)'
;VDIRSFDLSAKELTLESYQRRPWHEPGERNFRFTWSEPIPPQIATQMTERVGKPVRNRVPPRSIAALSEMPAHHRTWSGGSNGALRFKDTGIDYVTEDGRDSRTWRWADIQAIANPNPYELRITGYREIAEFDLKQPISRELFEEMWDHLYTADLNLSPSGGSGHHAAQEARR
;
A
#
# COMPACT_ATOMS: atom_id res chain seq x y z
N VAL A 1 -7.90 13.82 -14.27
CA VAL A 1 -8.47 14.33 -12.99
C VAL A 1 -7.37 14.21 -11.95
N ASP A 2 -7.11 15.26 -11.19
CA ASP A 2 -6.09 15.20 -10.13
C ASP A 2 -6.73 14.70 -8.82
N ILE A 3 -6.47 13.44 -8.50
CA ILE A 3 -7.05 12.72 -7.36
C ILE A 3 -6.14 12.88 -6.15
N ARG A 4 -6.63 13.44 -5.06
CA ARG A 4 -5.93 13.55 -3.78
C ARG A 4 -5.91 12.23 -3.03
N SER A 5 -7.04 11.54 -2.91
CA SER A 5 -7.11 10.25 -2.23
C SER A 5 -8.15 9.35 -2.90
N PHE A 6 -7.94 8.05 -2.74
CA PHE A 6 -8.83 7.00 -3.22
C PHE A 6 -8.99 5.97 -2.09
N ASP A 7 -10.19 5.88 -1.54
CA ASP A 7 -10.55 4.90 -0.50
C ASP A 7 -11.70 4.04 -1.02
N LEU A 8 -11.49 2.72 -1.05
CA LEU A 8 -12.44 1.75 -1.56
C LEU A 8 -12.80 0.74 -0.49
N SER A 9 -14.11 0.57 -0.30
CA SER A 9 -14.70 -0.44 0.57
C SER A 9 -15.74 -1.25 -0.19
N ALA A 10 -16.27 -2.28 0.46
CA ALA A 10 -17.30 -3.14 -0.14
C ALA A 10 -18.54 -2.36 -0.57
N LYS A 11 -18.91 -1.28 0.13
CA LYS A 11 -20.17 -0.53 -0.11
C LYS A 11 -19.98 0.89 -0.60
N GLU A 12 -18.76 1.41 -0.56
CA GLU A 12 -18.48 2.81 -0.82
C GLU A 12 -17.13 2.99 -1.51
N LEU A 13 -17.08 3.93 -2.46
CA LEU A 13 -15.87 4.50 -3.03
C LEU A 13 -15.84 6.00 -2.74
N THR A 14 -14.77 6.46 -2.12
CA THR A 14 -14.51 7.90 -1.91
C THR A 14 -13.32 8.36 -2.73
N LEU A 15 -13.52 9.42 -3.51
CA LEU A 15 -12.48 10.14 -4.23
C LEU A 15 -12.41 11.56 -3.68
N GLU A 16 -11.23 12.01 -3.29
CA GLU A 16 -10.99 13.42 -3.02
C GLU A 16 -10.15 13.98 -4.15
N SER A 17 -10.40 15.23 -4.56
CA SER A 17 -9.64 15.89 -5.64
C SER A 17 -9.02 17.20 -5.18
N TYR A 18 -7.91 17.58 -5.81
CA TYR A 18 -7.20 18.83 -5.55
C TYR A 18 -7.87 20.08 -6.15
N GLN A 19 -9.04 19.95 -6.79
CA GLN A 19 -9.71 21.10 -7.40
C GLN A 19 -10.08 22.14 -6.34
N ARG A 20 -9.38 23.29 -6.35
CA ARG A 20 -9.87 24.51 -5.71
C ARG A 20 -11.08 24.99 -6.49
N ARG A 21 -12.23 25.11 -5.81
CA ARG A 21 -13.43 25.74 -6.36
C ARG A 21 -13.29 27.27 -6.33
N PRO A 22 -14.07 28.00 -7.15
CA PRO A 22 -13.94 29.45 -7.28
C PRO A 22 -14.00 30.16 -5.92
N TRP A 23 -13.27 31.28 -5.84
CA TRP A 23 -13.09 32.13 -4.68
C TRP A 23 -14.45 32.42 -4.02
N HIS A 24 -14.73 31.78 -2.87
CA HIS A 24 -15.77 32.02 -1.83
C HIS A 24 -16.11 30.72 -1.05
N GLU A 25 -15.71 29.54 -1.54
CA GLU A 25 -15.86 28.25 -0.81
C GLU A 25 -14.48 27.61 -0.55
N PRO A 26 -13.96 27.62 0.70
CA PRO A 26 -12.75 26.88 1.03
C PRO A 26 -13.02 25.36 1.02
N GLY A 27 -12.29 24.57 0.25
CA GLY A 27 -12.31 23.11 0.41
C GLY A 27 -11.87 22.26 -0.79
N GLU A 28 -11.63 20.99 -0.49
CA GLU A 28 -11.40 19.90 -1.44
C GLU A 28 -12.74 19.36 -1.94
N ARG A 29 -12.78 18.88 -3.19
CA ARG A 29 -14.02 18.27 -3.72
C ARG A 29 -14.01 16.77 -3.47
N ASN A 30 -14.93 16.35 -2.62
CA ASN A 30 -15.17 14.95 -2.27
C ASN A 30 -16.28 14.36 -3.15
N PHE A 31 -16.01 13.22 -3.76
CA PHE A 31 -16.99 12.42 -4.47
C PHE A 31 -17.18 11.12 -3.72
N ARG A 32 -18.41 10.87 -3.29
CA ARG A 32 -18.82 9.65 -2.60
C ARG A 32 -19.75 8.88 -3.51
N PHE A 33 -19.40 7.62 -3.77
CA PHE A 33 -20.23 6.68 -4.50
C PHE A 33 -20.58 5.53 -3.57
N THR A 34 -21.85 5.18 -3.51
CA THR A 34 -22.33 4.04 -2.73
C THR A 34 -22.86 2.98 -3.67
N TRP A 35 -22.52 1.73 -3.41
CA TRP A 35 -22.99 0.59 -4.20
C TRP A 35 -24.29 0.03 -3.61
N SER A 36 -25.25 -0.29 -4.48
CA SER A 36 -26.49 -0.97 -4.08
C SER A 36 -26.21 -2.40 -3.60
N GLU A 37 -25.20 -3.04 -4.18
CA GLU A 37 -24.69 -4.35 -3.79
C GLU A 37 -23.19 -4.25 -3.49
N PRO A 38 -22.65 -5.08 -2.56
CA PRO A 38 -21.23 -5.07 -2.28
C PRO A 38 -20.38 -5.36 -3.52
N ILE A 39 -19.36 -4.55 -3.78
CA ILE A 39 -18.46 -4.77 -4.91
C ILE A 39 -17.66 -6.08 -4.71
N PRO A 40 -17.57 -6.95 -5.73
CA PRO A 40 -16.75 -8.16 -5.63
C PRO A 40 -15.26 -7.82 -5.47
N PRO A 41 -14.49 -8.59 -4.67
CA PRO A 41 -13.06 -8.32 -4.45
C PRO A 41 -12.23 -8.23 -5.74
N GLN A 42 -12.55 -9.03 -6.75
CA GLN A 42 -11.84 -9.03 -8.03
C GLN A 42 -12.01 -7.70 -8.78
N ILE A 43 -13.22 -7.13 -8.74
CA ILE A 43 -13.49 -5.82 -9.34
C ILE A 43 -12.83 -4.71 -8.53
N ALA A 44 -12.84 -4.83 -7.20
CA ALA A 44 -12.12 -3.89 -6.34
C ALA A 44 -10.62 -3.85 -6.68
N THR A 45 -9.97 -5.02 -6.78
CA THR A 45 -8.56 -5.14 -7.21
C THR A 45 -8.35 -4.46 -8.57
N GLN A 46 -9.14 -4.80 -9.59
CA GLN A 46 -9.01 -4.20 -10.93
C GLN A 46 -9.17 -2.68 -10.92
N MET A 47 -10.08 -2.13 -10.10
CA MET A 47 -10.22 -0.69 -9.94
C MET A 47 -8.96 -0.09 -9.33
N THR A 48 -8.44 -0.70 -8.26
CA THR A 48 -7.28 -0.18 -7.54
C THR A 48 -6.01 -0.21 -8.39
N GLU A 49 -5.80 -1.27 -9.18
CA GLU A 49 -4.65 -1.40 -10.10
C GLU A 49 -4.61 -0.30 -11.17
N ARG A 50 -5.78 0.12 -11.66
CA ARG A 50 -5.89 1.20 -12.67
C ARG A 50 -5.64 2.58 -12.08
N VAL A 51 -5.69 2.72 -10.76
CA VAL A 51 -5.41 3.97 -10.07
C VAL A 51 -3.90 4.04 -9.81
N GLY A 52 -3.21 4.86 -10.61
CA GLY A 52 -1.76 5.13 -10.46
C GLY A 52 -1.41 6.02 -9.27
N LYS A 53 -2.27 6.06 -8.24
CA LYS A 53 -2.04 6.75 -6.96
C LYS A 53 -2.23 5.74 -5.83
N PRO A 54 -1.66 5.99 -4.64
CA PRO A 54 -1.89 5.12 -3.49
C PRO A 54 -3.37 4.94 -3.18
N VAL A 55 -3.77 3.68 -3.01
CA VAL A 55 -5.15 3.30 -2.76
C VAL A 55 -5.24 2.56 -1.44
N ARG A 56 -6.19 2.99 -0.61
CA ARG A 56 -6.63 2.20 0.52
C ARG A 56 -7.76 1.28 0.09
N ASN A 57 -7.45 0.02 -0.16
CA ASN A 57 -8.44 -0.99 -0.50
C ASN A 57 -8.83 -1.78 0.75
N ARG A 58 -10.12 -1.80 1.09
CA ARG A 58 -10.65 -2.55 2.24
C ARG A 58 -11.27 -3.88 1.88
N VAL A 59 -11.13 -4.31 0.63
CA VAL A 59 -11.76 -5.52 0.09
C VAL A 59 -10.66 -6.47 -0.39
N PRO A 60 -9.98 -7.18 0.52
CA PRO A 60 -8.93 -8.12 0.12
C PRO A 60 -9.56 -9.35 -0.57
N PRO A 61 -8.96 -9.84 -1.66
CA PRO A 61 -9.38 -11.09 -2.28
C PRO A 61 -9.04 -12.28 -1.38
N ARG A 62 -10.00 -13.20 -1.17
CA ARG A 62 -9.83 -14.34 -0.26
C ARG A 62 -8.86 -15.41 -0.77
N SER A 63 -8.63 -15.51 -2.09
CA SER A 63 -8.04 -16.68 -2.75
C SER A 63 -6.64 -16.47 -3.36
N ILE A 64 -5.99 -15.34 -3.12
CA ILE A 64 -4.62 -15.14 -3.62
C ILE A 64 -3.66 -15.87 -2.67
N ALA A 65 -2.78 -16.70 -3.22
CA ALA A 65 -1.75 -17.40 -2.45
C ALA A 65 -0.87 -16.36 -1.74
N ALA A 66 -0.83 -16.43 -0.41
CA ALA A 66 0.12 -15.67 0.38
C ALA A 66 1.44 -16.45 0.45
N LEU A 67 2.56 -15.76 0.28
CA LEU A 67 3.90 -16.32 0.53
C LEU A 67 4.05 -16.70 2.00
N SER A 68 3.48 -15.86 2.88
CA SER A 68 3.43 -16.09 4.31
C SER A 68 2.18 -15.45 4.90
N GLU A 69 1.64 -16.05 5.96
CA GLU A 69 0.49 -15.55 6.71
C GLU A 69 0.81 -15.52 8.20
N MET A 70 0.48 -14.42 8.86
CA MET A 70 0.75 -14.20 10.27
C MET A 70 -0.49 -13.68 10.99
N PRO A 71 -0.95 -14.34 12.06
CA PRO A 71 -2.04 -13.82 12.86
C PRO A 71 -1.60 -12.54 13.58
N ALA A 72 -2.44 -11.52 13.53
CA ALA A 72 -2.13 -10.19 14.03
C ALA A 72 -3.35 -9.52 14.67
N HIS A 73 -3.09 -8.52 15.50
CA HIS A 73 -4.08 -7.60 16.02
C HIS A 73 -3.73 -6.19 15.56
N HIS A 74 -4.62 -5.56 14.79
CA HIS A 74 -4.46 -4.18 14.35
C HIS A 74 -4.83 -3.24 15.48
N ARG A 75 -3.88 -2.42 15.95
CA ARG A 75 -4.12 -1.45 17.01
C ARG A 75 -4.88 -0.25 16.46
N THR A 76 -5.99 0.08 17.12
CA THR A 76 -6.69 1.33 16.90
C THR A 76 -7.05 1.97 18.23
N TRP A 77 -7.37 3.27 18.21
CA TRP A 77 -7.75 4.01 19.41
C TRP A 77 -8.97 3.39 20.14
N SER A 78 -9.85 2.69 19.42
CA SER A 78 -11.06 2.04 19.95
C SER A 78 -10.87 0.56 20.28
N GLY A 79 -9.63 0.09 20.44
CA GLY A 79 -9.33 -1.28 20.86
C GLY A 79 -8.97 -2.27 19.75
N GLY A 80 -8.94 -1.84 18.49
CA GLY A 80 -8.38 -2.64 17.40
C GLY A 80 -9.28 -3.72 16.80
N SER A 81 -8.68 -4.59 16.00
CA SER A 81 -9.32 -5.77 15.41
C SER A 81 -8.35 -6.95 15.36
N ASN A 82 -8.87 -8.18 15.34
CA ASN A 82 -8.07 -9.37 15.12
C ASN A 82 -8.21 -9.85 13.67
N GLY A 83 -7.11 -10.30 13.10
CA GLY A 83 -7.07 -10.79 11.74
C GLY A 83 -5.76 -11.51 11.42
N ALA A 84 -5.46 -11.61 10.13
CA ALA A 84 -4.22 -12.16 9.62
C ALA A 84 -3.59 -11.22 8.59
N LEU A 85 -2.29 -10.98 8.74
CA LEU A 85 -1.46 -10.36 7.72
C LEU A 85 -1.06 -11.43 6.71
N ARG A 86 -1.23 -11.14 5.43
CA ARG A 86 -0.86 -11.99 4.31
C ARG A 86 0.13 -11.24 3.45
N PHE A 87 1.35 -11.77 3.38
CA PHE A 87 2.42 -11.23 2.57
C PHE A 87 2.36 -11.88 1.19
N LYS A 88 2.34 -11.08 0.13
CA LYS A 88 2.18 -11.52 -1.26
C LYS A 88 3.22 -10.82 -2.13
N ASP A 89 3.47 -11.36 -3.32
CA ASP A 89 4.33 -10.72 -4.33
C ASP A 89 3.87 -9.30 -4.69
N THR A 90 2.57 -9.03 -4.60
CA THR A 90 1.96 -7.75 -5.00
C THR A 90 1.77 -6.76 -3.86
N GLY A 91 1.99 -7.17 -2.60
CA GLY A 91 1.82 -6.33 -1.44
C GLY A 91 1.41 -7.10 -0.18
N ILE A 92 0.76 -6.39 0.74
CA ILE A 92 0.35 -6.91 2.04
C ILE A 92 -1.16 -6.78 2.18
N ASP A 93 -1.84 -7.86 2.54
CA ASP A 93 -3.24 -7.80 2.98
C ASP A 93 -3.33 -7.96 4.49
N TYR A 94 -4.24 -7.24 5.11
CA TYR A 94 -4.76 -7.56 6.44
C TYR A 94 -6.21 -8.01 6.30
N VAL A 95 -6.53 -9.22 6.76
CA VAL A 95 -7.86 -9.83 6.60
C VAL A 95 -8.49 -10.07 7.96
N THR A 96 -9.71 -9.57 8.13
CA THR A 96 -10.57 -9.80 9.31
C THR A 96 -11.77 -10.66 8.92
N GLU A 97 -12.36 -11.35 9.90
CA GLU A 97 -13.50 -12.24 9.67
C GLU A 97 -14.71 -11.50 9.04
N ASP A 98 -15.00 -10.30 9.53
CA ASP A 98 -16.11 -9.46 9.07
C ASP A 98 -15.78 -8.52 7.90
N GLY A 99 -14.51 -8.47 7.48
CA GLY A 99 -14.03 -7.57 6.43
C GLY A 99 -13.95 -6.08 6.81
N ARG A 100 -14.47 -5.64 7.97
CA ARG A 100 -14.65 -4.22 8.28
C ARG A 100 -13.31 -3.48 8.40
N ASP A 101 -12.37 -4.11 9.09
CA ASP A 101 -11.04 -3.56 9.29
C ASP A 101 -10.00 -4.14 8.33
N SER A 102 -10.43 -4.96 7.38
CA SER A 102 -9.55 -5.52 6.37
C SER A 102 -8.96 -4.45 5.45
N ARG A 103 -7.71 -4.63 5.03
CA ARG A 103 -6.97 -3.68 4.19
C ARG A 103 -6.08 -4.43 3.19
N THR A 104 -5.74 -3.77 2.10
CA THR A 104 -4.75 -4.20 1.12
C THR A 104 -3.87 -3.00 0.80
N TRP A 105 -2.56 -3.20 0.93
CA TRP A 105 -1.51 -2.28 0.53
C TRP A 105 -0.74 -2.91 -0.62
N ARG A 106 -0.67 -2.22 -1.77
CA ARG A 106 0.28 -2.57 -2.83
C ARG A 106 1.67 -2.11 -2.40
N TRP A 107 2.73 -2.80 -2.86
CA TRP A 107 4.10 -2.35 -2.57
C TRP A 107 4.33 -0.89 -2.96
N ALA A 108 3.84 -0.46 -4.13
CA ALA A 108 3.92 0.93 -4.61
C ALA A 108 3.15 1.96 -3.76
N ASP A 109 2.25 1.53 -2.87
CA ASP A 109 1.44 2.40 -2.02
C ASP A 109 2.02 2.53 -0.60
N ILE A 110 2.97 1.66 -0.25
CA ILE A 110 3.65 1.65 1.04
C ILE A 110 4.80 2.67 0.97
N GLN A 111 4.87 3.54 1.97
CA GLN A 111 5.91 4.57 2.10
C GLN A 111 7.04 4.12 3.01
N ALA A 112 6.73 3.32 4.03
CA ALA A 112 7.71 2.71 4.91
C ALA A 112 7.11 1.48 5.60
N ILE A 113 7.97 0.50 5.88
CA ILE A 113 7.70 -0.57 6.83
C ILE A 113 8.69 -0.44 8.00
N ALA A 114 8.20 -0.70 9.21
CA ALA A 114 9.06 -0.75 10.38
C ALA A 114 8.70 -1.95 11.26
N ASN A 115 9.73 -2.56 11.82
CA ASN A 115 9.63 -3.58 12.83
C ASN A 115 10.33 -3.06 14.10
N PRO A 116 9.60 -2.39 15.02
CA PRO A 116 10.19 -1.89 16.26
C PRO A 116 10.76 -3.03 17.13
N ASN A 117 10.09 -4.19 17.09
CA ASN A 117 10.54 -5.44 17.66
C ASN A 117 9.88 -6.62 16.91
N PRO A 118 10.32 -7.87 17.10
CA PRO A 118 9.81 -9.02 16.33
C PRO A 118 8.30 -9.26 16.41
N TYR A 119 7.61 -8.74 17.42
CA TYR A 119 6.16 -8.89 17.61
C TYR A 119 5.37 -7.66 17.17
N GLU A 120 6.01 -6.67 16.55
CA GLU A 120 5.36 -5.46 16.09
C GLU A 120 5.68 -5.19 14.63
N LEU A 121 4.65 -4.87 13.86
CA LEU A 121 4.80 -4.39 12.49
C LEU A 121 4.05 -3.07 12.32
N ARG A 122 4.73 -2.08 11.76
CA ARG A 122 4.12 -0.81 11.35
C ARG A 122 4.21 -0.69 9.84
N ILE A 123 3.07 -0.49 9.20
CA ILE A 123 2.96 -0.18 7.78
C ILE A 123 2.54 1.27 7.66
N THR A 124 3.40 2.09 7.06
CA THR A 124 3.10 3.48 6.74
C THR A 124 2.71 3.54 5.27
N GLY A 125 1.44 3.79 5.00
CA GLY A 125 0.90 4.00 3.67
C GLY A 125 0.58 5.48 3.43
N TYR A 126 -0.01 5.77 2.27
CA TYR A 126 -0.50 7.12 2.00
C TYR A 126 -1.61 7.53 2.97
N ARG A 127 -1.29 8.47 3.87
CA ARG A 127 -2.20 9.07 4.87
C ARG A 127 -2.76 8.09 5.91
N GLU A 128 -2.16 6.92 6.04
CA GLU A 128 -2.46 6.00 7.14
C GLU A 128 -1.19 5.38 7.71
N ILE A 129 -1.23 5.11 9.01
CA ILE A 129 -0.25 4.29 9.70
C ILE A 129 -1.05 3.16 10.32
N ALA A 130 -0.76 1.93 9.90
CA ALA A 130 -1.35 0.73 10.46
C ALA A 130 -0.33 0.07 11.38
N GLU A 131 -0.70 -0.14 12.64
CA GLU A 131 0.16 -0.74 13.67
C GLU A 131 -0.39 -2.08 14.08
N PHE A 132 0.45 -3.11 14.06
CA PHE A 132 0.06 -4.48 14.33
C PHE A 132 0.86 -5.08 15.49
N ASP A 133 0.13 -5.70 16.41
CA ASP A 133 0.65 -6.72 17.32
C ASP A 133 0.65 -8.06 16.59
N LEU A 134 1.82 -8.64 16.36
CA LEU A 134 1.96 -9.97 15.78
C LEU A 134 1.85 -11.01 16.89
N LYS A 135 1.07 -12.09 16.66
CA LYS A 135 0.92 -13.16 17.67
C LYS A 135 2.10 -14.16 17.66
N GLN A 136 2.98 -14.03 16.68
CA GLN A 136 4.22 -14.78 16.54
C GLN A 136 5.32 -13.83 16.05
N PRO A 137 6.59 -14.06 16.38
CA PRO A 137 7.65 -13.17 15.95
C PRO A 137 7.82 -13.25 14.43
N ILE A 138 7.98 -12.10 13.79
CA ILE A 138 8.40 -12.07 12.39
C ILE A 138 9.85 -12.53 12.31
N SER A 139 10.13 -13.41 11.33
CA SER A 139 11.50 -13.82 11.08
C SER A 139 12.26 -12.67 10.42
N ARG A 140 13.58 -12.67 10.59
CA ARG A 140 14.44 -11.68 9.94
C ARG A 140 14.32 -11.78 8.43
N GLU A 141 14.29 -13.01 7.90
CA GLU A 141 14.22 -13.31 6.48
C GLU A 141 12.93 -12.75 5.86
N LEU A 142 11.79 -12.94 6.53
CA LEU A 142 10.51 -12.39 6.06
C LEU A 142 10.52 -10.86 6.10
N PHE A 143 11.13 -10.25 7.12
CA PHE A 143 11.25 -8.80 7.17
C PHE A 143 12.16 -8.24 6.08
N GLU A 144 13.30 -8.88 5.84
CA GLU A 144 14.24 -8.53 4.76
C GLU A 144 13.58 -8.69 3.38
N GLU A 145 12.78 -9.74 3.16
CA GLU A 145 12.02 -9.92 1.92
C GLU A 145 11.01 -8.78 1.66
N MET A 146 10.27 -8.35 2.69
CA MET A 146 9.39 -7.19 2.56
C MET A 146 10.17 -5.89 2.27
N TRP A 147 11.33 -5.74 2.91
CA TRP A 147 12.21 -4.60 2.70
C TRP A 147 12.72 -4.57 1.25
N ASP A 148 13.14 -5.71 0.73
CA ASP A 148 13.57 -5.86 -0.65
C ASP A 148 12.42 -5.58 -1.61
N HIS A 149 11.19 -6.05 -1.37
CA HIS A 149 10.05 -5.68 -2.21
C HIS A 149 9.79 -4.17 -2.24
N LEU A 150 9.89 -3.50 -1.08
CA LEU A 150 9.63 -2.06 -0.98
C LEU A 150 10.72 -1.22 -1.67
N TYR A 151 11.99 -1.54 -1.41
CA TYR A 151 13.13 -0.71 -1.85
C TYR A 151 13.80 -1.20 -3.14
N THR A 152 13.66 -2.48 -3.50
CA THR A 152 14.17 -2.99 -4.79
C THR A 152 13.27 -2.57 -5.95
N ALA A 153 11.96 -2.38 -5.71
CA ALA A 153 11.06 -1.80 -6.71
C ALA A 153 11.48 -0.38 -7.12
N ASP A 154 12.01 0.41 -6.18
CA ASP A 154 12.59 1.74 -6.43
C ASP A 154 14.02 1.66 -7.02
N LEU A 155 14.74 0.56 -6.80
CA LEU A 155 16.10 0.31 -7.32
C LEU A 155 16.13 -0.40 -8.68
N ASN A 156 15.00 -0.57 -9.37
CA ASN A 156 15.00 -0.78 -10.82
C ASN A 156 15.43 0.53 -11.52
N LEU A 157 16.69 0.88 -11.26
CA LEU A 157 17.54 1.75 -12.03
C LEU A 157 17.32 1.39 -13.50
N SER A 158 16.80 2.35 -14.24
CA SER A 158 16.86 2.31 -15.70
C SER A 158 18.31 1.97 -16.10
N PRO A 159 18.56 0.94 -16.93
CA PRO A 159 19.88 0.76 -17.51
C PRO A 159 20.02 1.83 -18.58
N SER A 160 20.47 3.02 -18.20
CA SER A 160 20.92 4.04 -19.14
C SER A 160 22.34 4.46 -18.81
N GLY A 161 23.30 3.75 -19.41
CA GLY A 161 24.44 4.41 -20.02
C GLY A 161 25.70 4.55 -19.19
N GLY A 162 26.23 3.44 -18.66
CA GLY A 162 27.67 3.35 -18.45
C GLY A 162 28.37 3.20 -19.81
N SER A 163 29.02 4.27 -20.28
CA SER A 163 30.19 4.14 -21.17
C SER A 163 31.20 5.18 -20.77
N GLY A 164 32.09 4.76 -19.87
CA GLY A 164 33.38 5.40 -19.73
C GLY A 164 34.21 5.11 -20.99
N HIS A 165 34.71 6.16 -21.61
CA HIS A 165 35.97 6.11 -22.35
C HIS A 165 36.95 7.05 -21.66
N HIS A 166 37.85 6.44 -20.88
CA HIS A 166 39.11 7.04 -20.49
C HIS A 166 40.10 6.81 -21.64
N ALA A 167 40.70 7.87 -22.19
CA ALA A 167 42.15 8.00 -22.35
C ALA A 167 42.53 9.25 -23.16
N ALA A 168 43.49 9.96 -22.59
CA ALA A 168 44.19 11.13 -23.07
C ALA A 168 44.80 11.02 -24.49
N GLN A 169 44.95 12.19 -25.12
CA GLN A 169 46.17 12.52 -25.85
C GLN A 169 46.39 14.03 -25.87
N GLU A 170 47.34 14.50 -25.05
CA GLU A 170 48.15 15.68 -25.37
C GLU A 170 49.22 15.26 -26.39
N ALA A 171 49.37 16.01 -27.49
CA ALA A 171 50.68 16.42 -28.03
C ALA A 171 50.54 17.25 -29.33
N ARG A 172 50.94 18.52 -29.24
CA ARG A 172 51.79 19.26 -30.21
C ARG A 172 51.38 19.26 -31.70
N ARG A 173 50.85 20.39 -32.17
CA ARG A 173 51.56 21.41 -32.98
C ARG A 173 50.63 22.55 -33.35
#